data_AF-A0A2K9EMB8-F1
#
_entry.id   AF-A0A2K9EMB8-F1
#
_cell.length_a   1.000
_cell.length_b   1.000
_cell.length_c   1.000
_cell.angle_alpha   90.00
_cell.angle_beta   90.00
_cell.angle_gamma   90.00
#
_symmetry.space_group_name_H-M   'P 1'
#
loop_
_entity.id
_entity.type
_entity.pdbx_description
1 polymer ?
#
loop_
_entity_poly.entity_id
_entity_poly.type
_entity_poly.pdbx_seq_one_letter_code
_entity_poly.pdbx_strand_id
1 'polypeptide(L)'
;MRFINFTESKLLKKLLLSIITVVIFGICAVFTTVVTYANVPEIVRIGLYFNDSQTGQYTALSNFSIDAANGVQLGIIKDNKFNFLIPETFKNTITISKDFAKNSLESYHVKICGGFNSYNSLIDELNKIKKSGIDAYPVYNDEWQIWEGVYLSYEEAEKSIEEVLKLKLNGYKCSVVQPSLKRIAALSENNKVLFIFDSNESVFGISPSPENQPKVFRINKDNEKRFRGCLEVKRIDGSDMTLINVLPLEEYLYGVVPYEIQASSHPEALKAQAVAARTYSVNNLGKYNRLNFDMCGTVYSQVYKGYNGETAATNKAVDDTKGEIVTYNGKPAAVFYFSSSGGRTEDVKNVWGSTGYPYLVSVEDKYESGTSWRYEWEVSYTAKKIAEIMASRGFDIGNILGIDVTKRSQAGRAIELVVRGSKGERVYKNSNTRSFLNLDSQWFYITTDADVLVKTGEDTYEKTQLAGKKVMTSSGLTTISGDVSVVSRGNKKIKIPATPTIFTFTGRGWGHAVGMSQEGAKGMANNGYKYDEILGHYFPGTKVEKKY
;
A
#
# COMPACT_ATOMS: atom_id res chain seq x y z
N MET A 1 -26.21 38.73 81.26
CA MET A 1 -24.88 39.04 80.69
C MET A 1 -24.74 38.24 79.40
N ARG A 2 -24.31 38.92 78.33
CA ARG A 2 -24.05 38.51 76.94
C ARG A 2 -24.01 37.01 76.55
N PHE A 3 -24.74 36.72 75.45
CA PHE A 3 -24.41 35.92 74.25
C PHE A 3 -23.19 35.00 74.26
N ILE A 4 -23.34 33.77 73.70
CA ILE A 4 -22.75 33.37 72.40
C ILE A 4 -23.37 32.04 71.91
N ASN A 5 -23.48 31.96 70.59
CA ASN A 5 -24.30 31.11 69.74
C ASN A 5 -23.95 29.60 69.73
N PHE A 6 -24.97 28.74 69.84
CA PHE A 6 -24.91 27.32 69.49
C PHE A 6 -25.32 27.03 68.02
N THR A 7 -25.41 28.06 67.20
CA THR A 7 -25.91 28.01 65.81
C THR A 7 -24.80 27.95 64.75
N GLU A 8 -23.54 28.21 65.09
CA GLU A 8 -22.45 28.20 64.09
C GLU A 8 -21.98 26.78 63.69
N SER A 9 -22.09 25.79 64.58
CA SER A 9 -21.56 24.44 64.31
C SER A 9 -22.32 23.67 63.22
N LYS A 10 -23.66 23.83 63.13
CA LYS A 10 -24.49 23.15 62.13
C LYS A 10 -24.42 23.83 60.76
N LEU A 11 -24.29 25.15 60.71
CA LEU A 11 -24.14 25.87 59.45
C LEU A 11 -22.75 25.62 58.83
N LEU A 12 -21.69 25.61 59.65
CA LEU A 12 -20.33 25.33 59.18
C LEU A 12 -20.18 23.89 58.68
N LYS A 13 -20.80 22.89 59.34
CA LYS A 13 -20.82 21.50 58.86
C LYS A 13 -21.62 21.32 57.57
N LYS A 14 -22.76 22.02 57.40
CA LYS A 14 -23.49 21.99 56.12
C LYS A 14 -22.73 22.69 55.01
N LEU A 15 -22.05 23.82 55.29
CA LEU A 15 -21.23 24.54 54.32
C LEU A 15 -20.00 23.72 53.91
N LEU A 16 -19.32 23.05 54.85
CA LEU A 16 -18.20 22.14 54.54
C LEU A 16 -18.65 20.91 53.75
N LEU A 17 -19.81 20.32 54.07
CA LEU A 17 -20.32 19.17 53.31
C LEU A 17 -20.75 19.57 51.89
N SER A 18 -21.35 20.75 51.72
CA SER A 18 -21.70 21.31 50.40
C SER A 18 -20.47 21.71 49.59
N ILE A 19 -19.43 22.28 50.21
CA ILE A 19 -18.16 22.59 49.54
C ILE A 19 -17.42 21.29 49.16
N ILE A 20 -17.44 20.25 50.01
CA ILE A 20 -16.87 18.94 49.67
C ILE A 20 -17.67 18.25 48.56
N THR A 21 -18.99 18.42 48.49
CA THR A 21 -19.80 17.83 47.40
C THR A 21 -19.63 18.60 46.08
N VAL A 22 -19.44 19.92 46.12
CA VAL A 22 -19.13 20.75 44.93
C VAL A 22 -17.67 20.55 44.48
N VAL A 23 -16.74 20.27 45.38
CA VAL A 23 -15.35 19.91 45.03
C VAL A 23 -15.24 18.46 44.53
N ILE A 24 -16.10 17.54 45.00
CA ILE A 24 -16.16 16.16 44.48
C ILE A 24 -16.90 16.09 43.13
N PHE A 25 -17.92 16.93 42.88
CA PHE A 25 -18.53 17.03 41.54
C PHE A 25 -17.75 17.93 40.57
N GLY A 26 -16.90 18.82 41.06
CA GLY A 26 -16.07 19.73 40.25
C GLY A 26 -14.74 19.14 39.76
N ILE A 27 -14.37 17.92 40.19
CA ILE A 27 -13.11 17.26 39.81
C ILE A 27 -13.31 16.06 38.85
N CYS A 28 -14.55 15.68 38.53
CA CYS A 28 -14.84 14.59 37.57
C CYS A 28 -15.20 15.07 36.15
N ALA A 29 -14.77 16.26 35.75
CA ALA A 29 -14.58 16.58 34.34
C ALA A 29 -13.08 16.50 34.05
N VAL A 30 -12.54 15.27 33.99
CA VAL A 30 -11.33 15.04 33.22
C VAL A 30 -11.75 15.29 31.77
N PHE A 31 -11.67 16.55 31.34
CA PHE A 31 -11.48 16.83 29.94
C PHE A 31 -10.19 16.11 29.58
N THR A 32 -10.30 14.89 29.06
CA THR A 32 -9.23 14.34 28.24
C THR A 32 -9.09 15.35 27.12
N THR A 33 -8.13 16.26 27.29
CA THR A 33 -7.64 17.05 26.17
C THR A 33 -7.13 16.01 25.20
N VAL A 34 -7.95 15.68 24.20
CA VAL A 34 -7.50 14.94 23.03
C VAL A 34 -6.41 15.83 22.48
N VAL A 35 -5.15 15.45 22.73
CA VAL A 35 -4.03 16.06 22.03
C VAL A 35 -4.21 15.61 20.60
N THR A 36 -4.95 16.40 19.83
CA THR A 36 -5.19 16.17 18.43
C THR A 36 -3.82 16.11 17.78
N TYR A 37 -3.50 14.99 17.16
CA TYR A 37 -2.31 14.96 16.32
C TYR A 37 -2.64 15.82 15.11
N ALA A 38 -2.13 17.06 15.09
CA ALA A 38 -2.53 18.12 14.17
C ALA A 38 -2.34 17.80 12.66
N ASN A 39 -1.84 16.62 12.33
CA ASN A 39 -1.42 16.20 11.00
C ASN A 39 -2.14 14.95 10.47
N VAL A 40 -3.23 14.45 11.08
CA VAL A 40 -4.01 13.38 10.42
C VAL A 40 -5.08 14.00 9.51
N PRO A 41 -4.97 13.84 8.18
CA PRO A 41 -5.93 14.43 7.26
C PRO A 41 -7.21 13.60 7.24
N GLU A 42 -8.34 14.28 7.06
CA GLU A 42 -9.62 13.62 6.81
C GLU A 42 -9.60 12.85 5.48
N ILE A 43 -8.89 13.36 4.48
CA ILE A 43 -8.79 12.84 3.12
C ILE A 43 -7.37 12.33 2.85
N VAL A 44 -7.26 11.18 2.20
CA VAL A 44 -5.99 10.63 1.68
C VAL A 44 -6.01 10.54 0.15
N ARG A 45 -4.82 10.62 -0.44
CA ARG A 45 -4.59 10.47 -1.88
C ARG A 45 -3.82 9.19 -2.17
N ILE A 46 -4.45 8.26 -2.88
CA ILE A 46 -3.87 6.95 -3.18
C ILE A 46 -3.54 6.84 -4.67
N GLY A 47 -2.27 6.70 -5.01
CA GLY A 47 -1.83 6.45 -6.39
C GLY A 47 -2.31 5.08 -6.86
N LEU A 48 -3.15 5.06 -7.91
CA LEU A 48 -3.68 3.85 -8.52
C LEU A 48 -2.88 3.44 -9.77
N TYR A 49 -2.63 4.41 -10.65
CA TYR A 49 -1.86 4.23 -11.88
C TYR A 49 -0.88 5.38 -12.00
N PHE A 50 0.42 5.08 -12.02
CA PHE A 50 1.48 6.08 -12.02
C PHE A 50 2.80 5.47 -12.50
N ASN A 51 3.75 6.35 -12.85
CA ASN A 51 5.13 5.98 -13.09
C ASN A 51 6.01 6.45 -11.92
N ASP A 52 6.90 5.58 -11.46
CA ASP A 52 7.83 5.85 -10.38
C ASP A 52 9.14 5.07 -10.59
N SER A 53 10.18 5.80 -10.98
CA SER A 53 11.52 5.23 -11.18
C SER A 53 12.17 4.75 -9.89
N GLN A 54 11.80 5.27 -8.72
CA GLN A 54 12.38 4.84 -7.44
C GLN A 54 11.87 3.46 -7.02
N THR A 55 10.63 3.11 -7.39
CA THR A 55 10.04 1.81 -7.07
C THR A 55 9.96 0.87 -8.26
N GLY A 56 10.26 1.35 -9.48
CA GLY A 56 10.14 0.57 -10.72
C GLY A 56 8.70 0.31 -11.14
N GLN A 57 7.73 1.06 -10.60
CA GLN A 57 6.32 0.92 -10.95
C GLN A 57 6.01 1.81 -12.17
N TYR A 58 5.67 1.21 -13.31
CA TYR A 58 5.34 1.92 -14.55
C TYR A 58 3.96 1.50 -15.05
N THR A 59 2.93 2.14 -14.50
CA THR A 59 1.51 1.77 -14.70
C THR A 59 0.65 2.92 -15.18
N ALA A 60 1.22 4.11 -15.44
CA ALA A 60 0.48 5.26 -15.93
C ALA A 60 -0.28 4.95 -17.23
N LEU A 61 -1.43 5.60 -17.42
CA LEU A 61 -2.33 5.31 -18.53
C LEU A 61 -2.36 6.45 -19.54
N SER A 62 -2.32 6.11 -20.83
CA SER A 62 -2.52 7.07 -21.92
C SER A 62 -3.99 7.44 -22.10
N ASN A 63 -4.89 6.50 -21.80
CA ASN A 63 -6.33 6.68 -21.76
C ASN A 63 -6.96 5.64 -20.81
N PHE A 64 -8.15 5.93 -20.31
CA PHE A 64 -8.97 5.00 -19.54
C PHE A 64 -10.45 5.35 -19.67
N SER A 65 -11.34 4.37 -19.47
CA SER A 65 -12.76 4.65 -19.33
C SER A 65 -13.17 4.75 -17.86
N ILE A 66 -14.20 5.55 -17.57
CA ILE A 66 -14.74 5.72 -16.23
C ILE A 66 -16.26 5.81 -16.25
N ASP A 67 -16.88 5.17 -15.26
CA ASP A 67 -18.32 5.13 -15.09
C ASP A 67 -18.71 4.88 -13.62
N ALA A 68 -19.98 5.14 -13.30
CA ALA A 68 -20.60 4.87 -12.01
C ALA A 68 -22.09 4.56 -12.21
N ALA A 69 -22.74 3.94 -11.23
CA ALA A 69 -24.12 3.45 -11.36
C ALA A 69 -25.11 4.56 -11.77
N ASN A 70 -25.01 5.74 -11.15
CA ASN A 70 -25.83 6.91 -11.48
C ASN A 70 -25.06 7.97 -12.30
N GLY A 71 -23.99 7.57 -12.99
CA GLY A 71 -23.13 8.45 -13.79
C GLY A 71 -22.08 9.23 -12.99
N VAL A 72 -21.24 9.96 -13.72
CA VAL A 72 -20.11 10.74 -13.19
C VAL A 72 -20.22 12.23 -13.51
N GLN A 73 -19.61 13.06 -12.68
CA GLN A 73 -19.46 14.50 -12.87
C GLN A 73 -17.99 14.85 -13.10
N LEU A 74 -17.75 15.84 -13.95
CA LEU A 74 -16.42 16.37 -14.28
C LEU A 74 -16.19 17.71 -13.59
N GLY A 75 -15.00 17.90 -13.05
CA GLY A 75 -14.71 19.06 -12.23
C GLY A 75 -13.25 19.28 -11.91
N ILE A 76 -13.01 20.00 -10.83
CA ILE A 76 -11.71 20.22 -10.23
C ILE A 76 -11.70 19.80 -8.78
N ILE A 77 -10.52 19.46 -8.27
CA ILE A 77 -10.32 19.23 -6.84
C ILE A 77 -9.54 20.41 -6.27
N LYS A 78 -10.18 21.14 -5.36
CA LYS A 78 -9.66 22.34 -4.69
C LYS A 78 -10.01 22.26 -3.21
N ASP A 79 -9.04 22.57 -2.34
CA ASP A 79 -9.19 22.52 -0.88
C ASP A 79 -9.72 21.16 -0.37
N ASN A 80 -9.19 20.06 -0.94
CA ASN A 80 -9.61 18.68 -0.69
C ASN A 80 -11.08 18.36 -1.01
N LYS A 81 -11.77 19.23 -1.77
CA LYS A 81 -13.16 19.03 -2.18
C LYS A 81 -13.29 19.00 -3.70
N PHE A 82 -14.16 18.13 -4.17
CA PHE A 82 -14.57 18.11 -5.57
C PHE A 82 -15.55 19.26 -5.83
N ASN A 83 -15.23 20.08 -6.83
CA ASN A 83 -16.07 21.14 -7.34
C ASN A 83 -16.39 20.81 -8.80
N PHE A 84 -17.67 20.61 -9.12
CA PHE A 84 -18.06 20.34 -10.50
C PHE A 84 -17.76 21.56 -11.38
N LEU A 85 -17.24 21.31 -12.56
CA LEU A 85 -17.09 22.31 -13.62
C LEU A 85 -18.30 22.25 -14.55
N ILE A 86 -18.75 21.03 -14.86
CA ILE A 86 -19.91 20.78 -15.71
C ILE A 86 -21.06 20.33 -14.80
N PRO A 87 -22.22 21.03 -14.81
CA PRO A 87 -23.35 20.67 -13.95
C PRO A 87 -24.03 19.36 -14.38
N GLU A 88 -23.88 18.96 -15.65
CA GLU A 88 -24.40 17.72 -16.19
C GLU A 88 -23.72 16.49 -15.57
N THR A 89 -24.51 15.44 -15.33
CA THR A 89 -24.01 14.11 -14.98
C THR A 89 -23.96 13.24 -16.23
N PHE A 90 -22.78 12.75 -16.57
CA PHE A 90 -22.58 11.81 -17.67
C PHE A 90 -23.04 10.42 -17.24
N LYS A 91 -24.22 10.00 -17.71
CA LYS A 91 -24.83 8.69 -17.38
C LYS A 91 -24.17 7.52 -18.11
N ASN A 92 -23.62 7.75 -19.29
CA ASN A 92 -22.88 6.74 -20.06
C ASN A 92 -21.41 6.72 -19.65
N THR A 93 -20.69 5.66 -20.06
CA THR A 93 -19.25 5.61 -19.85
C THR A 93 -18.57 6.72 -20.65
N ILE A 94 -17.60 7.39 -20.05
CA ILE A 94 -16.74 8.36 -20.74
C ILE A 94 -15.31 7.85 -20.79
N THR A 95 -14.59 8.25 -21.82
CA THR A 95 -13.16 7.97 -21.96
C THR A 95 -12.38 9.23 -21.60
N ILE A 96 -11.42 9.10 -20.69
CA ILE A 96 -10.46 10.13 -20.36
C ILE A 96 -9.16 9.78 -21.08
N SER A 97 -8.63 10.72 -21.84
CA SER A 97 -7.41 10.54 -22.61
C SER A 97 -6.47 11.70 -22.38
N LYS A 98 -5.16 11.44 -22.44
CA LYS A 98 -4.24 12.53 -22.77
C LYS A 98 -4.64 13.06 -24.14
N ASP A 99 -4.72 14.37 -24.27
CA ASP A 99 -5.11 14.99 -25.52
C ASP A 99 -4.00 14.77 -26.56
N PHE A 100 -4.31 13.98 -27.59
CA PHE A 100 -3.41 13.65 -28.70
C PHE A 100 -4.18 13.59 -30.02
N ALA A 101 -3.56 14.09 -31.08
CA ALA A 101 -3.95 13.81 -32.44
C ALA A 101 -3.41 12.44 -32.88
N LYS A 102 -4.18 11.71 -33.70
CA LYS A 102 -3.82 10.36 -34.22
C LYS A 102 -2.35 10.34 -34.72
N ASN A 103 -1.51 9.49 -34.13
CA ASN A 103 -0.08 9.31 -34.45
C ASN A 103 0.88 10.48 -34.10
N SER A 104 0.43 11.50 -33.35
CA SER A 104 1.27 12.60 -32.86
C SER A 104 1.25 12.66 -31.32
N LEU A 105 2.38 13.05 -30.71
CA LEU A 105 2.51 13.30 -29.28
C LEU A 105 1.87 14.65 -28.85
N GLU A 106 1.29 15.38 -29.80
CA GLU A 106 0.87 16.76 -29.64
C GLU A 106 -0.35 17.05 -30.52
N SER A 107 -1.33 17.78 -29.98
CA SER A 107 -2.54 18.22 -30.69
C SER A 107 -2.70 19.73 -30.62
N TYR A 108 -2.96 20.29 -31.79
CA TYR A 108 -3.36 21.68 -31.97
C TYR A 108 -4.89 21.75 -31.99
N HIS A 109 -5.44 22.83 -31.47
CA HIS A 109 -6.88 23.13 -31.55
C HIS A 109 -7.06 24.56 -32.04
N VAL A 110 -8.31 24.96 -32.27
CA VAL A 110 -8.64 26.36 -32.52
C VAL A 110 -9.55 26.89 -31.41
N LYS A 111 -9.12 27.94 -30.72
CA LYS A 111 -9.97 28.71 -29.80
C LYS A 111 -10.88 29.60 -30.64
N ILE A 112 -12.20 29.45 -30.50
CA ILE A 112 -13.20 30.29 -31.17
C ILE A 112 -13.48 31.55 -30.34
N CYS A 113 -13.71 31.38 -29.04
CA CYS A 113 -13.93 32.48 -28.08
C CYS A 113 -13.67 32.02 -26.63
N GLY A 114 -13.70 32.96 -25.69
CA GLY A 114 -13.47 32.71 -24.26
C GLY A 114 -13.91 33.88 -23.38
N GLY A 115 -13.45 33.90 -22.12
CA GLY A 115 -13.83 34.92 -21.14
C GLY A 115 -15.18 34.65 -20.46
N PHE A 116 -15.62 33.40 -20.44
CA PHE A 116 -16.83 33.02 -19.70
C PHE A 116 -16.48 32.72 -18.24
N ASN A 117 -17.33 33.18 -17.31
CA ASN A 117 -17.11 32.97 -15.87
C ASN A 117 -17.69 31.63 -15.36
N SER A 118 -18.52 30.96 -16.16
CA SER A 118 -19.14 29.69 -15.82
C SER A 118 -19.51 28.87 -17.06
N TYR A 119 -19.69 27.55 -16.86
CA TYR A 119 -20.24 26.68 -17.90
C TYR A 119 -21.61 27.17 -18.40
N ASN A 120 -22.48 27.63 -17.49
CA ASN A 120 -23.81 28.11 -17.84
C ASN A 120 -23.77 29.37 -18.73
N SER A 121 -22.79 30.27 -18.54
CA SER A 121 -22.62 31.41 -19.44
C SER A 121 -22.04 31.03 -20.81
N LEU A 122 -21.36 29.88 -20.90
CA LEU A 122 -20.75 29.39 -22.13
C LEU A 122 -21.72 28.59 -23.00
N ILE A 123 -22.65 27.85 -22.40
CA ILE A 123 -23.44 26.81 -23.10
C ILE A 123 -24.34 27.39 -24.20
N ASP A 124 -24.92 28.57 -24.00
CA ASP A 124 -25.76 29.23 -25.01
C ASP A 124 -24.95 29.59 -26.25
N GLU A 125 -23.73 30.09 -26.06
CA GLU A 125 -22.83 30.47 -27.15
C GLU A 125 -22.29 29.22 -27.87
N LEU A 126 -21.93 28.17 -27.12
CA LEU A 126 -21.55 26.88 -27.68
C LEU A 126 -22.65 26.29 -28.57
N ASN A 127 -23.90 26.37 -28.13
CA ASN A 127 -25.04 25.88 -28.90
C ASN A 127 -25.28 26.69 -30.19
N LYS A 128 -25.04 28.00 -30.18
CA LYS A 128 -25.09 28.83 -31.41
C LYS A 128 -24.01 28.40 -32.40
N ILE A 129 -22.77 28.25 -31.95
CA ILE A 129 -21.64 27.80 -32.79
C ILE A 129 -21.93 26.42 -33.40
N LYS A 130 -22.47 25.48 -32.61
CA LYS A 130 -22.85 24.15 -33.10
C LYS A 130 -23.93 24.18 -34.17
N LYS A 131 -24.90 25.10 -34.10
CA LYS A 131 -25.93 25.28 -35.13
C LYS A 131 -25.36 25.74 -36.47
N SER A 132 -24.19 26.38 -36.48
CA SER A 132 -23.45 26.72 -37.70
C SER A 132 -22.69 25.53 -38.32
N GLY A 133 -22.86 24.31 -37.78
CA GLY A 133 -22.22 23.10 -38.29
C GLY A 133 -20.73 23.01 -37.97
N ILE A 134 -20.30 23.60 -36.85
CA ILE A 134 -18.96 23.46 -36.27
C ILE A 134 -19.05 22.52 -35.07
N ASP A 135 -18.19 21.50 -35.01
CA ASP A 135 -18.16 20.56 -33.89
C ASP A 135 -17.35 21.10 -32.70
N ALA A 136 -17.79 22.24 -32.16
CA ALA A 136 -17.16 22.90 -31.04
C ALA A 136 -17.46 22.20 -29.70
N TYR A 137 -16.59 22.37 -28.71
CA TYR A 137 -16.71 21.78 -27.38
C TYR A 137 -16.22 22.74 -26.28
N PRO A 138 -16.70 22.57 -25.03
CA PRO A 138 -16.32 23.40 -23.91
C PRO A 138 -14.92 23.03 -23.41
N VAL A 139 -14.14 24.05 -23.04
CA VAL A 139 -12.79 23.91 -22.50
C VAL A 139 -12.66 24.74 -21.23
N TYR A 140 -12.02 24.15 -20.22
CA TYR A 140 -11.57 24.88 -19.03
C TYR A 140 -10.06 25.01 -19.06
N ASN A 141 -9.59 26.24 -19.28
CA ASN A 141 -8.16 26.60 -19.29
C ASN A 141 -7.95 27.81 -18.39
N ASP A 142 -8.13 27.59 -17.08
CA ASP A 142 -8.20 28.60 -16.01
C ASP A 142 -9.33 29.66 -16.17
N GLU A 143 -9.95 29.71 -17.35
CA GLU A 143 -11.20 30.36 -17.71
C GLU A 143 -11.99 29.44 -18.64
N TRP A 144 -13.30 29.67 -18.78
CA TRP A 144 -14.11 28.92 -19.74
C TRP A 144 -13.93 29.46 -21.16
N GLN A 145 -13.69 28.55 -22.10
CA GLN A 145 -13.45 28.82 -23.52
C GLN A 145 -14.19 27.81 -24.41
N ILE A 146 -14.40 28.18 -25.68
CA ILE A 146 -14.99 27.31 -26.70
C ILE A 146 -13.95 27.04 -27.77
N TRP A 147 -13.59 25.77 -27.95
CA TRP A 147 -12.62 25.34 -28.95
C TRP A 147 -13.26 24.40 -29.98
N GLU A 148 -12.56 24.15 -31.06
CA GLU A 148 -12.90 23.16 -32.07
C GLU A 148 -11.67 22.45 -32.63
N GLY A 149 -11.91 21.30 -33.26
CA GLY A 149 -10.91 20.56 -34.05
C GLY A 149 -9.85 19.85 -33.21
N VAL A 150 -9.13 18.94 -33.85
CA VAL A 150 -7.92 18.29 -33.33
C VAL A 150 -6.98 18.14 -34.52
N TYR A 151 -5.94 18.95 -34.58
CA TYR A 151 -5.05 19.09 -35.73
C TYR A 151 -3.65 18.56 -35.43
N LEU A 152 -2.96 18.04 -36.45
CA LEU A 152 -1.61 17.49 -36.32
C LEU A 152 -0.54 18.59 -36.33
N SER A 153 -0.83 19.75 -36.91
CA SER A 153 0.11 20.87 -36.99
C SER A 153 -0.59 22.22 -36.84
N TYR A 154 0.24 23.25 -36.59
CA TYR A 154 -0.21 24.64 -36.56
C TYR A 154 -0.83 25.05 -37.89
N GLU A 155 -0.24 24.64 -39.01
CA GLU A 155 -0.70 24.97 -40.37
C GLU A 155 -2.06 24.34 -40.68
N GLU A 156 -2.32 23.11 -40.24
CA GLU A 156 -3.63 22.47 -40.38
C GLU A 156 -4.71 23.24 -39.60
N ALA A 157 -4.38 23.68 -38.38
CA ALA A 157 -5.29 24.49 -37.55
C ALA A 157 -5.54 25.88 -38.17
N GLU A 158 -4.51 26.56 -38.66
CA GLU A 158 -4.66 27.84 -39.38
C GLU A 158 -5.49 27.69 -40.65
N LYS A 159 -5.27 26.62 -41.41
CA LYS A 159 -6.06 26.33 -42.60
C LYS A 159 -7.55 26.16 -42.27
N SER A 160 -7.90 25.51 -41.15
CA SER A 160 -9.28 25.44 -40.67
C SER A 160 -9.87 26.82 -40.38
N ILE A 161 -9.08 27.71 -39.75
CA ILE A 161 -9.50 29.09 -39.47
C ILE A 161 -9.86 29.82 -40.77
N GLU A 162 -8.95 29.80 -41.75
CA GLU A 162 -9.11 30.55 -43.00
C GLU A 162 -10.20 29.98 -43.91
N GLU A 163 -10.24 28.65 -44.07
CA GLU A 163 -11.09 28.00 -45.09
C GLU A 163 -12.46 27.58 -44.55
N VAL A 164 -12.64 27.42 -43.23
CA VAL A 164 -13.87 26.88 -42.64
C VAL A 164 -14.47 27.86 -41.63
N LEU A 165 -13.73 28.24 -40.59
CA LEU A 165 -14.31 28.99 -39.47
C LEU A 165 -14.68 30.41 -39.85
N LYS A 166 -13.82 31.15 -40.57
CA LYS A 166 -14.15 32.54 -40.99
C LYS A 166 -15.41 32.61 -41.84
N LEU A 167 -15.68 31.60 -42.66
CA LEU A 167 -16.87 31.53 -43.51
C LEU A 167 -18.14 31.21 -42.70
N LYS A 168 -18.04 30.34 -41.69
CA LYS A 168 -19.19 29.86 -40.91
C LYS A 168 -19.48 30.68 -39.65
N LEU A 169 -18.47 31.35 -39.10
CA LEU A 169 -18.48 32.04 -37.81
C LEU A 169 -18.03 33.50 -37.97
N ASN A 170 -18.81 34.29 -38.72
CA ASN A 170 -18.51 35.71 -38.92
C ASN A 170 -18.48 36.47 -37.58
N GLY A 171 -17.42 37.23 -37.32
CA GLY A 171 -17.26 38.05 -36.11
C GLY A 171 -16.52 37.39 -34.95
N TYR A 172 -16.18 36.10 -35.01
CA TYR A 172 -15.35 35.45 -34.00
C TYR A 172 -13.86 35.64 -34.30
N LYS A 173 -13.07 35.90 -33.26
CA LYS A 173 -11.60 36.00 -33.34
C LYS A 173 -10.99 34.64 -33.02
N CYS A 174 -10.93 33.78 -34.03
CA CYS A 174 -10.34 32.46 -33.89
C CYS A 174 -8.81 32.54 -33.80
N SER A 175 -8.20 31.69 -32.98
CA SER A 175 -6.74 31.57 -32.85
C SER A 175 -6.31 30.13 -32.60
N VAL A 176 -5.16 29.73 -33.14
CA VAL A 176 -4.59 28.40 -32.90
C VAL A 176 -4.16 28.27 -31.43
N VAL A 177 -4.47 27.12 -30.84
CA VAL A 177 -4.05 26.70 -29.51
C VAL A 177 -2.93 25.67 -29.67
N GLN A 178 -1.78 25.99 -29.09
CA GLN A 178 -0.58 25.15 -29.09
C GLN A 178 -0.79 23.87 -28.26
N PRO A 179 -0.06 22.78 -28.51
CA PRO A 179 -0.08 21.58 -27.68
C PRO A 179 0.24 21.87 -26.20
N SER A 180 -0.34 21.07 -25.30
CA SER A 180 -0.10 21.18 -23.87
C SER A 180 0.17 19.82 -23.25
N LEU A 181 1.22 19.76 -22.42
CA LEU A 181 1.58 18.57 -21.64
C LEU A 181 0.59 18.31 -20.48
N LYS A 182 -0.27 19.27 -20.16
CA LYS A 182 -1.26 19.16 -19.07
C LYS A 182 -2.66 18.78 -19.57
N ARG A 183 -2.88 18.88 -20.88
CA ARG A 183 -4.21 18.74 -21.45
C ARG A 183 -4.76 17.33 -21.35
N ILE A 184 -6.01 17.25 -20.88
CA ILE A 184 -6.79 16.03 -20.71
C ILE A 184 -8.12 16.22 -21.44
N ALA A 185 -8.48 15.25 -22.28
CA ALA A 185 -9.74 15.23 -23.00
C ALA A 185 -10.69 14.21 -22.36
N ALA A 186 -11.94 14.62 -22.13
CA ALA A 186 -13.05 13.74 -21.84
C ALA A 186 -13.84 13.51 -23.14
N LEU A 187 -14.01 12.25 -23.51
CA LEU A 187 -14.60 11.80 -24.76
C LEU A 187 -15.84 10.94 -24.47
N SER A 188 -16.81 11.02 -25.36
CA SER A 188 -17.94 10.09 -25.40
C SER A 188 -17.49 8.70 -25.86
N GLU A 189 -18.40 7.71 -25.77
CA GLU A 189 -18.15 6.36 -26.29
C GLU A 189 -17.84 6.32 -27.79
N ASN A 190 -18.29 7.33 -28.55
CA ASN A 190 -18.02 7.47 -29.99
C ASN A 190 -16.78 8.34 -30.27
N ASN A 191 -15.90 8.55 -29.29
CA ASN A 191 -14.69 9.39 -29.37
C ASN A 191 -14.94 10.88 -29.69
N LYS A 192 -16.17 11.36 -29.58
CA LYS A 192 -16.47 12.80 -29.66
C LYS A 192 -15.98 13.51 -28.41
N VAL A 193 -15.30 14.65 -28.57
CA VAL A 193 -14.88 15.50 -27.46
C VAL A 193 -16.09 16.06 -26.72
N LEU A 194 -16.20 15.72 -25.43
CA LEU A 194 -17.22 16.25 -24.53
C LEU A 194 -16.72 17.48 -23.79
N PHE A 195 -15.44 17.46 -23.39
CA PHE A 195 -14.81 18.50 -22.59
C PHE A 195 -13.29 18.39 -22.65
N ILE A 196 -12.60 19.51 -22.59
CA ILE A 196 -11.14 19.57 -22.43
C ILE A 196 -10.79 20.32 -21.15
N PHE A 197 -9.85 19.76 -20.39
CA PHE A 197 -9.22 20.38 -19.24
C PHE A 197 -7.75 20.70 -19.54
N ASP A 198 -7.34 21.95 -19.37
CA ASP A 198 -5.97 22.42 -19.61
C ASP A 198 -5.61 23.56 -18.64
N SER A 199 -5.36 23.24 -17.38
CA SER A 199 -5.22 24.24 -16.29
C SER A 199 -3.82 24.24 -15.69
N ASN A 200 -3.34 25.42 -15.31
CA ASN A 200 -2.12 25.57 -14.52
C ASN A 200 -2.40 25.66 -13.01
N GLU A 201 -3.61 26.06 -12.64
CA GLU A 201 -3.97 26.36 -11.25
C GLU A 201 -4.78 25.24 -10.57
N SER A 202 -5.42 24.38 -11.36
CA SER A 202 -6.37 23.38 -10.88
C SER A 202 -5.99 21.97 -11.31
N VAL A 203 -6.52 20.98 -10.56
CA VAL A 203 -6.36 19.56 -10.86
C VAL A 203 -7.68 19.00 -11.39
N PHE A 204 -7.64 18.28 -12.51
CA PHE A 204 -8.83 17.63 -13.06
C PHE A 204 -9.37 16.57 -12.10
N GLY A 205 -10.66 16.68 -11.80
CA GLY A 205 -11.38 15.79 -10.90
C GLY A 205 -12.54 15.09 -11.60
N ILE A 206 -12.81 13.86 -11.16
CA ILE A 206 -13.99 13.08 -11.57
C ILE A 206 -14.62 12.50 -10.31
N SER A 207 -15.93 12.70 -10.12
CA SER A 207 -16.68 12.14 -8.99
C SER A 207 -17.91 11.40 -9.49
N PRO A 208 -18.31 10.28 -8.87
CA PRO A 208 -19.67 9.76 -9.00
C PRO A 208 -20.70 10.85 -8.70
N SER A 209 -21.84 10.80 -9.38
CA SER A 209 -23.01 11.65 -9.09
C SER A 209 -23.36 11.59 -7.60
N PRO A 210 -23.85 12.70 -6.99
CA PRO A 210 -24.36 12.72 -5.62
C PRO A 210 -25.47 11.69 -5.33
N GLU A 211 -26.16 11.20 -6.38
CA GLU A 211 -27.15 10.12 -6.30
C GLU A 211 -26.52 8.74 -6.00
N ASN A 212 -25.20 8.58 -6.12
CA ASN A 212 -24.53 7.33 -5.73
C ASN A 212 -24.24 7.35 -4.22
N GLN A 213 -24.83 6.40 -3.49
CA GLN A 213 -24.60 6.19 -2.06
C GLN A 213 -24.31 4.69 -1.82
N PRO A 214 -23.04 4.29 -1.62
CA PRO A 214 -21.83 5.12 -1.57
C PRO A 214 -21.38 5.66 -2.94
N LYS A 215 -20.54 6.70 -2.94
CA LYS A 215 -19.91 7.24 -4.15
C LYS A 215 -18.86 6.26 -4.66
N VAL A 216 -19.25 5.39 -5.60
CA VAL A 216 -18.39 4.34 -6.16
C VAL A 216 -18.29 4.47 -7.68
N PHE A 217 -17.09 4.32 -8.22
CA PHE A 217 -16.81 4.32 -9.66
C PHE A 217 -15.96 3.12 -10.10
N ARG A 218 -15.99 2.85 -11.41
CA ARG A 218 -15.12 1.88 -12.10
C ARG A 218 -14.12 2.60 -12.99
N ILE A 219 -12.93 2.04 -13.08
CA ILE A 219 -11.96 2.39 -14.13
C ILE A 219 -11.93 1.22 -15.11
N ASN A 220 -11.94 1.50 -16.41
CA ASN A 220 -11.89 0.50 -17.48
C ASN A 220 -13.00 -0.55 -17.45
N LYS A 221 -14.19 -0.17 -16.96
CA LYS A 221 -15.34 -1.07 -16.76
C LYS A 221 -15.00 -2.31 -15.91
N ASP A 222 -13.95 -2.24 -15.09
CA ASP A 222 -13.49 -3.34 -14.25
C ASP A 222 -14.48 -3.53 -13.07
N ASN A 223 -15.23 -4.63 -13.11
CA ASN A 223 -16.18 -4.98 -12.05
C ASN A 223 -15.51 -5.55 -10.80
N GLU A 224 -14.27 -6.02 -10.93
CA GLU A 224 -13.50 -6.59 -9.83
C GLU A 224 -12.80 -5.50 -9.00
N LYS A 225 -12.61 -4.30 -9.58
CA LYS A 225 -11.93 -3.16 -8.94
C LYS A 225 -12.73 -1.87 -9.06
N ARG A 226 -13.64 -1.68 -8.12
CA ARG A 226 -14.35 -0.40 -7.90
C ARG A 226 -13.68 0.41 -6.79
N PHE A 227 -13.84 1.72 -6.84
CA PHE A 227 -13.21 2.64 -5.88
C PHE A 227 -14.24 3.61 -5.30
N ARG A 228 -14.06 3.98 -4.02
CA ARG A 228 -14.83 5.03 -3.34
C ARG A 228 -14.28 6.42 -3.62
N GLY A 229 -15.08 7.45 -3.33
CA GLY A 229 -14.64 8.85 -3.34
C GLY A 229 -14.59 9.43 -4.75
N CYS A 230 -13.53 10.15 -5.07
CA CYS A 230 -13.30 10.75 -6.38
C CYS A 230 -11.92 10.39 -6.95
N LEU A 231 -11.69 10.79 -8.20
CA LEU A 231 -10.46 10.58 -8.94
C LEU A 231 -9.84 11.92 -9.32
N GLU A 232 -8.59 12.15 -8.90
CA GLU A 232 -7.71 13.17 -9.47
C GLU A 232 -6.97 12.57 -10.67
N VAL A 233 -6.88 13.32 -11.77
CA VAL A 233 -6.11 12.93 -12.95
C VAL A 233 -5.07 14.01 -13.21
N LYS A 234 -3.79 13.62 -13.27
CA LYS A 234 -2.66 14.53 -13.48
C LYS A 234 -1.79 14.03 -14.63
N ARG A 235 -1.28 14.96 -15.44
CA ARG A 235 -0.16 14.69 -16.35
C ARG A 235 1.10 15.22 -15.67
N ILE A 236 1.88 14.31 -15.11
CA ILE A 236 3.14 14.61 -14.41
C ILE A 236 4.28 14.39 -15.39
N ASP A 237 5.29 15.26 -15.38
CA ASP A 237 6.46 15.14 -16.25
C ASP A 237 7.11 13.74 -16.13
N GLY A 238 7.45 13.14 -17.27
CA GLY A 238 8.00 11.78 -17.33
C GLY A 238 6.97 10.66 -17.09
N SER A 239 5.69 10.99 -16.99
CA SER A 239 4.58 10.05 -16.90
C SER A 239 3.53 10.32 -17.98
N ASP A 240 2.76 9.28 -18.32
CA ASP A 240 1.43 9.46 -18.91
C ASP A 240 0.46 9.98 -17.83
N MET A 241 -0.84 9.72 -17.93
CA MET A 241 -1.76 10.16 -16.87
C MET A 241 -1.54 9.35 -15.59
N THR A 242 -1.32 10.08 -14.51
CA THR A 242 -1.32 9.60 -13.13
C THR A 242 -2.72 9.72 -12.56
N LEU A 243 -3.27 8.59 -12.09
CA LEU A 243 -4.61 8.47 -11.54
C LEU A 243 -4.50 8.30 -10.03
N ILE A 244 -5.12 9.22 -9.29
CA ILE A 244 -5.04 9.31 -7.83
C ILE A 244 -6.46 9.22 -7.26
N ASN A 245 -6.72 8.20 -6.46
CA ASN A 245 -7.99 8.05 -5.77
C ASN A 245 -7.98 8.91 -4.49
N VAL A 246 -8.98 9.77 -4.37
CA VAL A 246 -9.15 10.71 -3.27
C VAL A 246 -10.38 10.35 -2.48
N LEU A 247 -10.21 10.01 -1.20
CA LEU A 247 -11.26 9.49 -0.34
C LEU A 247 -10.94 9.73 1.14
N PRO A 248 -11.95 9.68 2.04
CA PRO A 248 -11.72 9.73 3.47
C PRO A 248 -10.79 8.61 3.95
N LEU A 249 -9.93 8.91 4.92
CA LEU A 249 -8.99 7.92 5.49
C LEU A 249 -9.71 6.67 5.99
N GLU A 250 -10.87 6.82 6.63
CA GLU A 250 -11.65 5.69 7.12
C GLU A 250 -12.19 4.81 5.97
N GLU A 251 -12.64 5.43 4.87
CA GLU A 251 -13.11 4.69 3.69
C GLU A 251 -11.96 4.00 2.95
N TYR A 252 -10.76 4.59 2.96
CA TYR A 252 -9.56 3.91 2.48
C TYR A 252 -9.27 2.63 3.27
N LEU A 253 -9.43 2.67 4.60
CA LEU A 253 -9.21 1.52 5.46
C LEU A 253 -10.22 0.39 5.22
N TYR A 254 -11.45 0.70 4.78
CA TYR A 254 -12.39 -0.33 4.34
C TYR A 254 -11.82 -1.18 3.19
N GLY A 255 -11.05 -0.57 2.29
CA GLY A 255 -10.39 -1.25 1.18
C GLY A 255 -9.03 -1.86 1.51
N VAL A 256 -8.49 -1.66 2.73
CA VAL A 256 -7.20 -2.21 3.19
C VAL A 256 -7.42 -3.39 4.13
N VAL A 257 -8.14 -3.18 5.24
CA VAL A 257 -8.31 -4.16 6.32
C VAL A 257 -8.72 -5.56 5.84
N PRO A 258 -9.74 -5.74 4.97
CA PRO A 258 -10.14 -7.09 4.52
C PRO A 258 -9.10 -7.83 3.68
N TYR A 259 -8.09 -7.13 3.14
CA TYR A 259 -6.99 -7.75 2.41
C TYR A 259 -5.75 -8.02 3.27
N GLU A 260 -5.72 -7.47 4.49
CA GLU A 260 -4.67 -7.73 5.46
C GLU A 260 -5.08 -8.84 6.43
N ILE A 261 -6.33 -8.85 6.88
CA ILE A 261 -6.84 -9.88 7.79
C ILE A 261 -8.15 -10.46 7.28
N GLN A 262 -8.32 -11.77 7.43
CA GLN A 262 -9.54 -12.46 6.98
C GLN A 262 -10.79 -11.86 7.66
N ALA A 263 -11.77 -11.45 6.86
CA ALA A 263 -12.96 -10.75 7.35
C ALA A 263 -13.81 -11.54 8.36
N SER A 264 -13.70 -12.88 8.37
CA SER A 264 -14.36 -13.76 9.35
C SER A 264 -13.63 -13.89 10.68
N SER A 265 -12.52 -13.16 10.88
CA SER A 265 -11.76 -13.17 12.13
C SER A 265 -12.55 -12.54 13.27
N HIS A 266 -12.16 -12.84 14.51
CA HIS A 266 -12.76 -12.25 15.69
C HIS A 266 -12.76 -10.70 15.64
N PRO A 267 -13.83 -10.00 16.04
CA PRO A 267 -13.92 -8.54 15.94
C PRO A 267 -12.76 -7.78 16.56
N GLU A 268 -12.22 -8.26 17.69
CA GLU A 268 -11.07 -7.64 18.35
C GLU A 268 -9.77 -7.76 17.52
N ALA A 269 -9.57 -8.84 16.76
CA ALA A 269 -8.46 -8.94 15.82
C ALA A 269 -8.65 -7.99 14.62
N LEU A 270 -9.89 -7.84 14.13
CA LEU A 270 -10.20 -6.88 13.06
C LEU A 270 -9.94 -5.44 13.51
N LYS A 271 -10.32 -5.09 14.75
CA LYS A 271 -10.04 -3.77 15.35
C LYS A 271 -8.55 -3.52 15.52
N ALA A 272 -7.79 -4.51 16.00
CA ALA A 272 -6.34 -4.41 16.11
C ALA A 272 -5.70 -4.15 14.74
N GLN A 273 -6.12 -4.87 13.70
CA GLN A 273 -5.69 -4.63 12.32
C GLN A 273 -6.10 -3.24 11.80
N ALA A 274 -7.30 -2.76 12.11
CA ALA A 274 -7.77 -1.44 11.69
C ALA A 274 -6.92 -0.32 12.30
N VAL A 275 -6.64 -0.37 13.61
CA VAL A 275 -5.79 0.60 14.31
C VAL A 275 -4.35 0.54 13.81
N ALA A 276 -3.80 -0.66 13.62
CA ALA A 276 -2.47 -0.82 13.03
C ALA A 276 -2.41 -0.27 11.60
N ALA A 277 -3.40 -0.57 10.76
CA ALA A 277 -3.44 -0.06 9.39
C ALA A 277 -3.56 1.47 9.36
N ARG A 278 -4.42 2.07 10.19
CA ARG A 278 -4.57 3.52 10.32
C ARG A 278 -3.28 4.20 10.77
N THR A 279 -2.62 3.63 11.77
CA THR A 279 -1.36 4.16 12.29
C THR A 279 -0.26 4.09 11.22
N TYR A 280 -0.22 3.00 10.44
CA TYR A 280 0.67 2.92 9.28
C TYR A 280 0.37 4.03 8.28
N SER A 281 -0.90 4.22 7.92
CA SER A 281 -1.31 5.27 6.98
C SER A 281 -0.85 6.65 7.45
N VAL A 282 -1.08 6.99 8.72
CA VAL A 282 -0.64 8.26 9.33
C VAL A 282 0.87 8.47 9.24
N ASN A 283 1.67 7.42 9.47
CA ASN A 283 3.13 7.52 9.38
C ASN A 283 3.67 7.64 7.95
N ASN A 284 2.87 7.23 6.95
CA ASN A 284 3.29 7.18 5.55
C ASN A 284 2.60 8.25 4.68
N LEU A 285 1.91 9.21 5.29
CA LEU A 285 1.37 10.38 4.58
C LEU A 285 2.51 11.13 3.86
N GLY A 286 2.24 11.53 2.62
CA GLY A 286 3.22 12.19 1.76
C GLY A 286 4.44 11.35 1.35
N LYS A 287 4.45 10.02 1.57
CA LYS A 287 5.52 9.12 1.11
C LYS A 287 5.81 9.26 -0.38
N TYR A 288 4.78 9.58 -1.18
CA TYR A 288 4.88 9.83 -2.61
C TYR A 288 4.60 11.29 -2.98
N ASN A 289 4.91 12.26 -2.10
CA ASN A 289 4.72 13.70 -2.37
C ASN A 289 5.33 14.16 -3.69
N ARG A 290 6.47 13.56 -4.10
CA ARG A 290 7.10 13.80 -5.42
C ARG A 290 6.21 13.45 -6.62
N LEU A 291 5.16 12.66 -6.43
CA LEU A 291 4.15 12.30 -7.43
C LEU A 291 2.75 12.84 -7.06
N ASN A 292 2.67 13.74 -6.08
CA ASN A 292 1.44 14.41 -5.65
C ASN A 292 0.35 13.51 -5.03
N PHE A 293 0.75 12.40 -4.38
CA PHE A 293 -0.14 11.54 -3.59
C PHE A 293 0.56 11.00 -2.33
N ASP A 294 -0.22 10.47 -1.38
CA ASP A 294 0.28 10.05 -0.08
C ASP A 294 0.91 8.65 -0.14
N MET A 295 0.14 7.68 -0.62
CA MET A 295 0.47 6.25 -0.60
C MET A 295 0.05 5.57 -1.92
N CYS A 296 0.54 4.37 -2.20
CA CYS A 296 0.09 3.58 -3.35
C CYS A 296 -0.73 2.36 -2.92
N GLY A 297 -1.53 1.80 -3.83
CA GLY A 297 -2.38 0.62 -3.53
C GLY A 297 -1.67 -0.74 -3.54
N THR A 298 -0.34 -0.76 -3.55
CA THR A 298 0.48 -1.97 -3.66
C THR A 298 1.23 -2.27 -2.36
N VAL A 299 1.93 -3.41 -2.31
CA VAL A 299 2.74 -3.84 -1.16
C VAL A 299 3.87 -2.88 -0.78
N TYR A 300 4.18 -1.89 -1.63
CA TYR A 300 5.10 -0.80 -1.27
C TYR A 300 4.51 0.13 -0.20
N SER A 301 3.19 0.14 -0.01
CA SER A 301 2.51 0.78 1.11
C SER A 301 1.66 -0.25 1.85
N GLN A 302 0.35 -0.32 1.57
CA GLN A 302 -0.58 -1.32 2.11
C GLN A 302 -1.41 -1.87 0.95
N VAL A 303 -1.93 -3.09 1.09
CA VAL A 303 -2.74 -3.72 0.04
C VAL A 303 -4.13 -3.07 0.01
N TYR A 304 -4.29 -2.02 -0.81
CA TYR A 304 -5.56 -1.36 -1.07
C TYR A 304 -6.13 -1.82 -2.41
N LYS A 305 -7.25 -2.56 -2.39
CA LYS A 305 -7.92 -3.01 -3.63
C LYS A 305 -9.30 -2.38 -3.85
N GLY A 306 -9.60 -1.29 -3.15
CA GLY A 306 -10.84 -0.55 -3.30
C GLY A 306 -12.06 -1.26 -2.70
N TYR A 307 -13.23 -0.92 -3.23
CA TYR A 307 -14.55 -1.17 -2.65
C TYR A 307 -14.98 -2.64 -2.64
N ASN A 308 -14.52 -3.45 -3.61
CA ASN A 308 -15.03 -4.81 -3.79
C ASN A 308 -14.67 -5.77 -2.65
N GLY A 309 -13.59 -5.51 -1.92
CA GLY A 309 -13.18 -6.35 -0.78
C GLY A 309 -13.86 -5.99 0.53
N GLU A 310 -14.61 -4.89 0.58
CA GLU A 310 -15.24 -4.42 1.80
C GLU A 310 -16.24 -5.44 2.35
N THR A 311 -16.28 -5.56 3.68
CA THR A 311 -17.26 -6.38 4.37
C THR A 311 -17.84 -5.61 5.54
N ALA A 312 -19.08 -5.92 5.93
CA ALA A 312 -19.70 -5.27 7.09
C ALA A 312 -18.87 -5.44 8.37
N ALA A 313 -18.23 -6.61 8.56
CA ALA A 313 -17.42 -6.89 9.74
C ALA A 313 -16.14 -6.04 9.80
N THR A 314 -15.40 -5.93 8.69
CA THR A 314 -14.17 -5.13 8.64
C THR A 314 -14.48 -3.63 8.67
N ASN A 315 -15.53 -3.18 7.99
CA ASN A 315 -15.94 -1.78 8.00
C ASN A 315 -16.37 -1.37 9.41
N LYS A 316 -17.15 -2.21 10.10
CA LYS A 316 -17.51 -1.99 11.50
C LYS A 316 -16.29 -1.88 12.41
N ALA A 317 -15.26 -2.71 12.23
CA ALA A 317 -14.04 -2.63 13.03
C ALA A 317 -13.25 -1.32 12.79
N VAL A 318 -13.23 -0.84 11.54
CA VAL A 318 -12.68 0.48 11.20
C VAL A 318 -13.47 1.58 11.89
N ASP A 319 -14.80 1.55 11.80
CA ASP A 319 -15.68 2.56 12.39
C ASP A 319 -15.62 2.58 13.93
N ASP A 320 -15.66 1.41 14.57
CA ASP A 320 -15.59 1.26 16.02
C ASP A 320 -14.25 1.77 16.60
N THR A 321 -13.21 1.88 15.76
CA THR A 321 -11.87 2.37 16.14
C THR A 321 -11.50 3.69 15.47
N LYS A 322 -12.50 4.42 14.95
CA LYS A 322 -12.27 5.67 14.22
C LYS A 322 -11.46 6.66 15.06
N GLY A 323 -10.37 7.15 14.47
CA GLY A 323 -9.47 8.12 15.12
C GLY A 323 -8.44 7.50 16.06
N GLU A 324 -8.47 6.20 16.30
CA GLU A 324 -7.53 5.52 17.20
C GLU A 324 -6.27 5.05 16.47
N ILE A 325 -5.12 5.40 17.03
CA ILE A 325 -3.79 5.00 16.53
C ILE A 325 -2.91 4.47 17.66
N VAL A 326 -1.89 3.69 17.31
CA VAL A 326 -0.84 3.27 18.24
C VAL A 326 0.16 4.41 18.40
N THR A 327 0.52 4.72 19.64
CA THR A 327 1.45 5.80 19.98
C THR A 327 2.56 5.33 20.91
N TYR A 328 3.73 5.95 20.76
CA TYR A 328 4.84 5.81 21.68
C TYR A 328 5.31 7.21 22.08
N ASN A 329 5.35 7.49 23.39
CA ASN A 329 5.66 8.82 23.94
C ASN A 329 4.79 9.93 23.30
N GLY A 330 3.49 9.66 23.11
CA GLY A 330 2.51 10.61 22.58
C GLY A 330 2.57 10.88 21.07
N LYS A 331 3.54 10.28 20.35
CA LYS A 331 3.66 10.36 18.89
C LYS A 331 3.19 9.05 18.24
N PRO A 332 2.68 9.07 16.99
CA PRO A 332 2.40 7.85 16.25
C PRO A 332 3.58 6.88 16.29
N ALA A 333 3.33 5.64 16.69
CA ALA A 333 4.33 4.58 16.72
C ALA A 333 4.52 4.02 15.30
N ALA A 334 5.74 3.65 14.93
CA ALA A 334 5.98 2.88 13.71
C ALA A 334 5.37 1.50 13.87
N VAL A 335 4.32 1.20 13.11
CA VAL A 335 3.64 -0.09 13.18
C VAL A 335 3.88 -0.88 11.90
N PHE A 336 4.18 -2.15 12.09
CA PHE A 336 4.35 -3.12 11.02
C PHE A 336 3.58 -4.37 11.40
N TYR A 337 3.08 -5.08 10.40
CA TYR A 337 2.33 -6.31 10.61
C TYR A 337 2.62 -7.30 9.48
N PHE A 338 2.47 -8.58 9.78
CA PHE A 338 2.77 -9.67 8.86
C PHE A 338 1.85 -10.86 9.15
N SER A 339 1.83 -11.84 8.25
CA SER A 339 0.88 -12.95 8.34
C SER A 339 1.13 -13.86 9.53
N SER A 340 2.24 -14.60 9.52
CA SER A 340 2.50 -15.68 10.47
C SER A 340 3.88 -15.54 11.09
N SER A 341 3.99 -15.69 12.41
CA SER A 341 5.27 -15.53 13.12
C SER A 341 6.03 -16.85 13.16
N GLY A 342 5.33 -17.97 13.20
CA GLY A 342 5.93 -19.28 13.49
C GLY A 342 6.26 -19.46 14.97
N GLY A 343 5.60 -18.70 15.85
CA GLY A 343 5.71 -18.74 17.31
C GLY A 343 6.48 -17.60 17.97
N ARG A 344 7.09 -16.68 17.20
CA ARG A 344 7.84 -15.53 17.74
C ARG A 344 8.06 -14.42 16.72
N THR A 345 7.92 -13.17 17.14
CA THR A 345 8.25 -12.00 16.31
C THR A 345 9.76 -11.74 16.29
N GLU A 346 10.24 -10.68 15.65
CA GLU A 346 11.65 -10.32 15.53
C GLU A 346 11.89 -8.84 15.84
N ASP A 347 13.06 -8.54 16.39
CA ASP A 347 13.55 -7.19 16.59
C ASP A 347 13.86 -6.54 15.23
N VAL A 348 13.34 -5.34 14.99
CA VAL A 348 13.46 -4.63 13.72
C VAL A 348 14.92 -4.48 13.24
N LYS A 349 15.89 -4.41 14.16
CA LYS A 349 17.31 -4.30 13.81
C LYS A 349 17.84 -5.54 13.07
N ASN A 350 17.27 -6.72 13.36
CA ASN A 350 17.65 -8.00 12.75
C ASN A 350 16.99 -8.22 11.37
N VAL A 351 16.07 -7.33 10.97
CA VAL A 351 15.32 -7.41 9.71
C VAL A 351 15.73 -6.29 8.76
N TRP A 352 15.74 -5.04 9.23
CA TRP A 352 16.05 -3.86 8.41
C TRP A 352 17.26 -3.06 8.89
N GLY A 353 17.94 -3.48 9.96
CA GLY A 353 19.07 -2.74 10.53
C GLY A 353 18.67 -1.42 11.22
N SER A 354 17.37 -1.18 11.38
CA SER A 354 16.85 0.05 11.97
C SER A 354 17.05 0.07 13.49
N THR A 355 17.35 1.24 14.04
CA THR A 355 17.43 1.50 15.49
C THR A 355 16.46 2.62 15.85
N GLY A 356 16.17 2.82 17.15
CA GLY A 356 15.28 3.89 17.62
C GLY A 356 13.80 3.51 17.78
N TYR A 357 13.45 2.23 17.59
CA TYR A 357 12.10 1.70 17.82
C TYR A 357 12.09 0.73 19.01
N PRO A 358 12.13 1.21 20.26
CA PRO A 358 12.26 0.35 21.45
C PRO A 358 11.08 -0.60 21.66
N TYR A 359 9.96 -0.36 20.98
CA TYR A 359 8.75 -1.19 20.99
C TYR A 359 8.67 -2.17 19.80
N LEU A 360 9.59 -2.12 18.83
CA LEU A 360 9.66 -3.10 17.74
C LEU A 360 10.70 -4.17 18.06
N VAL A 361 10.44 -4.87 19.14
CA VAL A 361 11.29 -5.94 19.69
C VAL A 361 10.63 -7.30 19.48
N SER A 362 11.42 -8.34 19.67
CA SER A 362 10.93 -9.70 19.55
C SER A 362 10.13 -10.13 20.80
N VAL A 363 8.89 -10.57 20.59
CA VAL A 363 7.98 -11.09 21.61
C VAL A 363 7.55 -12.53 21.26
N GLU A 364 7.24 -13.31 22.29
CA GLU A 364 6.68 -14.66 22.13
C GLU A 364 5.25 -14.59 21.60
N ASP A 365 4.93 -15.39 20.57
CA ASP A 365 3.59 -15.48 20.00
C ASP A 365 2.99 -16.86 20.25
N LYS A 366 2.66 -17.13 21.51
CA LYS A 366 2.12 -18.43 21.96
C LYS A 366 0.67 -18.67 21.53
N TYR A 367 0.00 -17.67 20.96
CA TYR A 367 -1.41 -17.72 20.61
C TYR A 367 -1.65 -18.07 19.14
N GLU A 368 -0.64 -17.87 18.29
CA GLU A 368 -0.66 -18.35 16.92
C GLU A 368 -0.83 -19.88 16.88
N SER A 369 -1.77 -20.37 16.05
CA SER A 369 -1.97 -21.80 15.89
C SER A 369 -0.82 -22.43 15.12
N GLY A 370 -0.32 -23.58 15.59
CA GLY A 370 0.65 -24.38 14.85
C GLY A 370 0.14 -24.91 13.50
N THR A 371 -1.17 -24.81 13.24
CA THR A 371 -1.80 -25.16 11.95
C THR A 371 -2.18 -23.94 11.12
N SER A 372 -1.79 -22.73 11.53
CA SER A 372 -2.03 -21.51 10.76
C SER A 372 -1.37 -21.61 9.38
N TRP A 373 -1.96 -20.94 8.40
CA TRP A 373 -1.44 -20.96 7.04
C TRP A 373 0.02 -20.51 7.00
N ARG A 374 0.90 -21.34 6.41
CA ARG A 374 2.35 -21.12 6.33
C ARG A 374 3.06 -21.03 7.69
N TYR A 375 2.46 -21.55 8.76
CA TYR A 375 3.13 -21.68 10.07
C TYR A 375 4.41 -22.52 9.95
N GLU A 376 4.34 -23.61 9.20
CA GLU A 376 5.47 -24.41 8.73
C GLU A 376 5.48 -24.43 7.19
N TRP A 377 6.67 -24.43 6.60
CA TRP A 377 6.85 -24.48 5.15
C TRP A 377 8.13 -25.19 4.78
N GLU A 378 8.15 -25.76 3.58
CA GLU A 378 9.32 -26.38 2.98
C GLU A 378 9.42 -26.01 1.50
N VAL A 379 10.63 -25.73 1.03
CA VAL A 379 10.91 -25.51 -0.40
C VAL A 379 12.31 -26.03 -0.75
N SER A 380 12.44 -26.66 -1.91
CA SER A 380 13.73 -27.15 -2.41
C SER A 380 14.15 -26.45 -3.70
N TYR A 381 15.44 -26.18 -3.83
CA TYR A 381 16.05 -25.65 -5.05
C TYR A 381 17.23 -26.51 -5.47
N THR A 382 17.41 -26.69 -6.77
CA THR A 382 18.66 -27.26 -7.30
C THR A 382 19.78 -26.22 -7.20
N ALA A 383 21.01 -26.68 -7.02
CA ALA A 383 22.21 -25.85 -7.05
C ALA A 383 22.28 -24.99 -8.34
N LYS A 384 21.91 -25.59 -9.47
CA LYS A 384 21.81 -24.91 -10.77
C LYS A 384 20.79 -23.77 -10.74
N LYS A 385 19.58 -24.00 -10.20
CA LYS A 385 18.54 -22.96 -10.14
C LYS A 385 18.95 -21.77 -9.26
N ILE A 386 19.64 -22.04 -8.15
CA ILE A 386 20.18 -21.00 -7.28
C ILE A 386 21.23 -20.16 -8.03
N ALA A 387 22.17 -20.81 -8.73
CA ALA A 387 23.17 -20.12 -9.55
C ALA A 387 22.50 -19.23 -10.63
N GLU A 388 21.48 -19.73 -11.31
CA GLU A 388 20.71 -18.97 -12.31
C GLU A 388 20.04 -17.73 -11.72
N ILE A 389 19.35 -17.87 -10.56
CA ILE A 389 18.69 -16.76 -9.87
C ILE A 389 19.73 -15.71 -9.43
N MET A 390 20.89 -16.14 -8.96
CA MET A 390 21.94 -15.23 -8.53
C MET A 390 22.59 -14.52 -9.71
N ALA A 391 22.88 -15.22 -10.80
CA ALA A 391 23.42 -14.65 -12.03
C ALA A 391 22.45 -13.63 -12.65
N SER A 392 21.15 -13.94 -12.68
CA SER A 392 20.12 -12.99 -13.18
C SER A 392 20.00 -11.72 -12.32
N ARG A 393 20.52 -11.74 -11.10
CA ARG A 393 20.59 -10.60 -10.18
C ARG A 393 21.98 -9.93 -10.15
N GLY A 394 22.86 -10.30 -11.08
CA GLY A 394 24.21 -9.72 -11.23
C GLY A 394 25.29 -10.39 -10.37
N PHE A 395 25.04 -11.58 -9.83
CA PHE A 395 25.98 -12.29 -8.95
C PHE A 395 26.34 -13.66 -9.50
N ASP A 396 27.21 -13.71 -10.51
CA ASP A 396 27.79 -14.96 -11.01
C ASP A 396 28.94 -15.43 -10.10
N ILE A 397 28.61 -16.34 -9.18
CA ILE A 397 29.59 -17.03 -8.32
C ILE A 397 29.93 -18.44 -8.81
N GLY A 398 29.54 -18.80 -10.03
CA GLY A 398 29.71 -20.14 -10.59
C GLY A 398 28.80 -21.20 -9.98
N ASN A 399 29.26 -22.45 -9.96
CA ASN A 399 28.48 -23.57 -9.43
C ASN A 399 28.33 -23.45 -7.91
N ILE A 400 27.11 -23.58 -7.39
CA ILE A 400 26.87 -23.53 -5.94
C ILE A 400 27.51 -24.74 -5.26
N LEU A 401 28.36 -24.47 -4.27
CA LEU A 401 29.08 -25.46 -3.49
C LEU A 401 28.47 -25.65 -2.10
N GLY A 402 27.84 -24.62 -1.54
CA GLY A 402 27.25 -24.69 -0.21
C GLY A 402 26.51 -23.41 0.18
N ILE A 403 25.58 -23.55 1.12
CA ILE A 403 24.82 -22.45 1.71
C ILE A 403 24.76 -22.67 3.21
N ASP A 404 25.32 -21.73 3.97
CA ASP A 404 25.40 -21.81 5.42
C ASP A 404 24.80 -20.58 6.08
N VAL A 405 23.93 -20.80 7.08
CA VAL A 405 23.50 -19.74 8.00
C VAL A 405 24.62 -19.55 9.03
N THR A 406 25.36 -18.46 8.93
CA THR A 406 26.52 -18.19 9.81
C THR A 406 26.14 -17.46 11.09
N LYS A 407 25.00 -16.74 11.11
CA LYS A 407 24.50 -16.07 12.32
C LYS A 407 22.98 -16.13 12.41
N ARG A 408 22.50 -16.29 13.64
CA ARG A 408 21.08 -16.19 13.98
C ARG A 408 20.85 -15.09 15.01
N SER A 409 19.69 -14.46 14.95
CA SER A 409 19.20 -13.58 16.01
C SER A 409 18.91 -14.39 17.28
N GLN A 410 18.66 -13.68 18.38
CA GLN A 410 18.08 -14.29 19.58
C GLN A 410 16.72 -14.97 19.31
N ALA A 411 16.03 -14.61 18.22
CA ALA A 411 14.80 -15.27 17.79
C ALA A 411 15.02 -16.56 16.99
N GLY A 412 16.27 -16.96 16.77
CA GLY A 412 16.59 -18.12 15.95
C GLY A 412 16.45 -17.87 14.45
N ARG A 413 16.18 -16.64 14.01
CA ARG A 413 16.08 -16.28 12.59
C ARG A 413 17.46 -16.05 11.99
N ALA A 414 17.67 -16.47 10.74
CA ALA A 414 18.90 -16.22 10.01
C ALA A 414 19.08 -14.70 9.79
N ILE A 415 20.19 -14.17 10.28
CA ILE A 415 20.59 -12.76 10.10
C ILE A 415 21.89 -12.63 9.29
N GLU A 416 22.61 -13.73 9.09
CA GLU A 416 23.73 -13.81 8.15
C GLU A 416 23.74 -15.19 7.50
N LEU A 417 23.90 -15.21 6.18
CA LEU A 417 23.99 -16.43 5.36
C LEU A 417 25.06 -16.24 4.30
N VAL A 418 25.85 -17.28 4.05
CA VAL A 418 26.90 -17.29 3.04
C VAL A 418 26.57 -18.33 1.97
N VAL A 419 26.48 -17.89 0.72
CA VAL A 419 26.41 -18.77 -0.45
C VAL A 419 27.81 -18.86 -1.05
N ARG A 420 28.38 -20.07 -1.12
CA ARG A 420 29.68 -20.33 -1.72
C ARG A 420 29.49 -20.95 -3.10
N GLY A 421 30.23 -20.43 -4.06
CA GLY A 421 30.28 -20.95 -5.41
C GLY A 421 31.72 -21.16 -5.89
N SER A 422 31.88 -21.80 -7.04
CA SER A 422 33.19 -22.13 -7.60
C SER A 422 34.03 -20.92 -8.01
N LYS A 423 33.44 -19.72 -8.15
CA LYS A 423 34.14 -18.48 -8.52
C LYS A 423 34.24 -17.46 -7.39
N GLY A 424 33.62 -17.72 -6.23
CA GLY A 424 33.58 -16.78 -5.12
C GLY A 424 32.42 -17.07 -4.16
N GLU A 425 32.17 -16.14 -3.25
CA GLU A 425 31.10 -16.25 -2.28
C GLU A 425 30.27 -14.97 -2.18
N ARG A 426 29.07 -15.09 -1.64
CA ARG A 426 28.17 -13.96 -1.39
C ARG A 426 27.57 -14.06 0.00
N VAL A 427 27.70 -12.97 0.75
CA VAL A 427 27.11 -12.82 2.09
C VAL A 427 25.79 -12.07 1.99
N TYR A 428 24.75 -12.65 2.55
CA TYR A 428 23.44 -12.04 2.74
C TYR A 428 23.23 -11.73 4.23
N LYS A 429 22.63 -10.57 4.54
CA LYS A 429 22.37 -10.12 5.91
C LYS A 429 20.91 -9.74 6.11
N ASN A 430 20.42 -9.90 7.33
CA ASN A 430 19.06 -9.54 7.76
C ASN A 430 17.99 -10.07 6.78
N SER A 431 17.03 -9.25 6.36
CA SER A 431 15.96 -9.64 5.43
C SER A 431 16.45 -10.21 4.10
N ASN A 432 17.69 -9.88 3.68
CA ASN A 432 18.27 -10.41 2.45
C ASN A 432 18.60 -11.91 2.54
N THR A 433 18.72 -12.47 3.75
CA THR A 433 18.85 -13.93 3.95
C THR A 433 17.63 -14.72 3.49
N ARG A 434 16.47 -14.05 3.34
CA ARG A 434 15.21 -14.62 2.84
C ARG A 434 14.96 -14.20 1.38
N SER A 435 15.10 -12.91 1.07
CA SER A 435 14.71 -12.35 -0.23
C SER A 435 15.57 -12.85 -1.41
N PHE A 436 16.78 -13.37 -1.15
CA PHE A 436 17.64 -13.90 -2.20
C PHE A 436 17.03 -15.09 -2.97
N LEU A 437 16.13 -15.85 -2.34
CA LEU A 437 15.35 -16.94 -2.96
C LEU A 437 13.83 -16.75 -2.82
N ASN A 438 13.37 -15.59 -2.34
CA ASN A 438 11.96 -15.35 -2.03
C ASN A 438 11.36 -16.39 -1.06
N LEU A 439 12.13 -16.82 -0.05
CA LEU A 439 11.65 -17.75 0.99
C LEU A 439 10.47 -17.12 1.77
N ASP A 440 9.76 -17.89 2.59
CA ASP A 440 8.58 -17.38 3.33
C ASP A 440 8.93 -16.57 4.59
N SER A 441 10.08 -16.85 5.22
CA SER A 441 10.57 -16.09 6.38
C SER A 441 12.10 -16.20 6.54
N GLN A 442 12.66 -15.48 7.51
CA GLN A 442 14.06 -15.68 7.94
C GLN A 442 14.23 -16.86 8.93
N TRP A 443 13.14 -17.53 9.32
CA TRP A 443 13.21 -18.68 10.24
C TRP A 443 13.21 -19.97 9.44
N PHE A 444 14.41 -20.42 9.07
CA PHE A 444 14.59 -21.67 8.35
C PHE A 444 15.87 -22.40 8.74
N TYR A 445 15.91 -23.66 8.34
CA TYR A 445 17.05 -24.56 8.40
C TYR A 445 17.29 -25.09 6.99
N ILE A 446 18.57 -25.38 6.70
CA ILE A 446 18.98 -25.87 5.38
C ILE A 446 19.41 -27.33 5.54
N THR A 447 18.90 -28.18 4.66
CA THR A 447 19.39 -29.53 4.46
C THR A 447 19.77 -29.72 2.99
N THR A 448 20.67 -30.65 2.71
CA THR A 448 21.11 -30.99 1.36
C THR A 448 21.03 -32.47 1.11
N ASP A 449 21.01 -32.85 -0.17
CA ASP A 449 21.14 -34.22 -0.63
C ASP A 449 22.54 -34.83 -0.36
N ALA A 450 23.53 -33.99 -0.02
CA ALA A 450 24.87 -34.41 0.40
C ALA A 450 24.98 -34.67 1.92
N ASP A 451 23.95 -34.31 2.70
CA ASP A 451 23.98 -34.44 4.15
C ASP A 451 23.73 -35.89 4.58
N VAL A 452 24.54 -36.37 5.53
CA VAL A 452 24.38 -37.67 6.17
C VAL A 452 24.43 -37.53 7.68
N LEU A 453 23.73 -38.43 8.38
CA LEU A 453 23.88 -38.60 9.83
C LEU A 453 24.94 -39.68 10.10
N VAL A 454 26.01 -39.30 10.77
CA VAL A 454 27.11 -40.19 11.17
C VAL A 454 26.99 -40.44 12.67
N LYS A 455 27.06 -41.70 13.09
CA LYS A 455 27.07 -42.08 14.50
C LYS A 455 28.42 -41.69 15.11
N THR A 456 28.43 -40.86 16.14
CA THR A 456 29.64 -40.36 16.82
C THR A 456 29.86 -40.97 18.20
N GLY A 457 28.87 -41.70 18.72
CA GLY A 457 28.88 -42.36 20.04
C GLY A 457 27.73 -43.36 20.13
N GLU A 458 27.51 -43.99 21.30
CA GLU A 458 26.57 -45.10 21.46
C GLU A 458 25.13 -44.75 21.03
N ASP A 459 24.69 -43.51 21.26
CA ASP A 459 23.41 -42.95 20.80
C ASP A 459 23.51 -41.51 20.28
N THR A 460 24.71 -41.04 19.95
CA THR A 460 24.93 -39.70 19.40
C THR A 460 25.15 -39.74 17.89
N TYR A 461 24.51 -38.82 17.19
CA TYR A 461 24.60 -38.67 15.74
C TYR A 461 24.94 -37.22 15.40
N GLU A 462 25.82 -37.04 14.43
CA GLU A 462 26.16 -35.73 13.88
C GLU A 462 25.80 -35.68 12.40
N LYS A 463 25.24 -34.55 12.00
CA LYS A 463 24.95 -34.25 10.60
C LYS A 463 26.21 -33.67 9.94
N THR A 464 26.68 -34.29 8.87
CA THR A 464 27.87 -33.84 8.12
C THR A 464 27.74 -34.16 6.64
N GLN A 465 28.58 -33.53 5.82
CA GLN A 465 28.88 -33.98 4.46
C GLN A 465 30.12 -34.87 4.46
N LEU A 466 30.17 -35.86 3.57
CA LEU A 466 31.24 -36.85 3.52
C LEU A 466 32.43 -36.41 2.67
N ALA A 467 32.21 -35.61 1.63
CA ALA A 467 33.29 -35.13 0.76
C ALA A 467 34.34 -34.35 1.56
N GLY A 468 35.62 -34.60 1.24
CA GLY A 468 36.75 -33.99 1.93
C GLY A 468 37.05 -34.56 3.32
N LYS A 469 36.19 -35.40 3.89
CA LYS A 469 36.48 -36.10 5.16
C LYS A 469 37.44 -37.25 4.93
N LYS A 470 38.25 -37.53 5.96
CA LYS A 470 39.13 -38.70 6.02
C LYS A 470 38.36 -39.89 6.58
N VAL A 471 38.53 -41.05 5.95
CA VAL A 471 37.94 -42.32 6.37
C VAL A 471 39.01 -43.39 6.47
N MET A 472 38.81 -44.35 7.37
CA MET A 472 39.66 -45.52 7.50
C MET A 472 39.17 -46.62 6.56
N THR A 473 40.05 -47.08 5.67
CA THR A 473 39.83 -48.28 4.85
C THR A 473 40.80 -49.38 5.28
N SER A 474 40.62 -50.59 4.74
CA SER A 474 41.58 -51.68 4.90
C SER A 474 42.99 -51.34 4.37
N SER A 475 43.10 -50.36 3.48
CA SER A 475 44.35 -49.86 2.91
C SER A 475 44.91 -48.62 3.63
N GLY A 476 44.31 -48.19 4.74
CA GLY A 476 44.74 -47.04 5.53
C GLY A 476 43.83 -45.82 5.41
N LEU A 477 44.34 -44.66 5.80
CA LEU A 477 43.55 -43.42 5.88
C LEU A 477 43.44 -42.81 4.48
N THR A 478 42.22 -42.59 3.99
CA THR A 478 41.97 -41.96 2.68
C THR A 478 40.98 -40.81 2.79
N THR A 479 41.04 -39.87 1.86
CA THR A 479 40.10 -38.74 1.78
C THR A 479 39.03 -39.04 0.74
N ILE A 480 37.77 -38.77 1.09
CA ILE A 480 36.64 -38.92 0.16
C ILE A 480 36.68 -37.78 -0.87
N SER A 481 36.79 -38.08 -2.16
CA SER A 481 36.94 -37.10 -3.24
C SER A 481 35.85 -37.15 -4.34
N GLY A 482 34.74 -37.85 -4.10
CA GLY A 482 33.65 -38.00 -5.07
C GLY A 482 32.36 -38.51 -4.42
N ASP A 483 31.36 -38.80 -5.25
CA ASP A 483 30.08 -39.33 -4.79
C ASP A 483 30.28 -40.63 -4.01
N VAL A 484 29.54 -40.80 -2.92
CA VAL A 484 29.64 -41.96 -2.02
C VAL A 484 28.34 -42.74 -2.02
N SER A 485 28.42 -44.06 -2.06
CA SER A 485 27.26 -44.92 -1.77
C SER A 485 27.26 -45.29 -0.30
N VAL A 486 26.22 -44.89 0.44
CA VAL A 486 26.04 -45.22 1.87
C VAL A 486 25.00 -46.32 1.99
N VAL A 487 25.28 -47.33 2.81
CA VAL A 487 24.30 -48.37 3.15
C VAL A 487 23.59 -47.97 4.43
N SER A 488 22.29 -47.74 4.34
CA SER A 488 21.44 -47.36 5.48
C SER A 488 20.86 -48.60 6.20
N ARG A 489 20.25 -48.38 7.37
CA ARG A 489 19.54 -49.41 8.15
C ARG A 489 18.47 -50.07 7.26
N GLY A 490 18.58 -51.39 7.04
CA GLY A 490 17.72 -52.14 6.13
C GLY A 490 18.32 -52.44 4.74
N ASN A 491 19.64 -52.36 4.57
CA ASN A 491 20.37 -52.66 3.33
C ASN A 491 20.01 -51.78 2.12
N LYS A 492 19.36 -50.64 2.33
CA LYS A 492 19.08 -49.67 1.27
C LYS A 492 20.35 -48.86 0.98
N LYS A 493 20.84 -48.96 -0.25
CA LYS A 493 21.97 -48.16 -0.77
C LYS A 493 21.45 -46.79 -1.22
N ILE A 494 22.07 -45.73 -0.73
CA ILE A 494 21.75 -44.34 -1.08
C ILE A 494 23.02 -43.70 -1.65
N LYS A 495 22.90 -43.06 -2.81
CA LYS A 495 24.00 -42.31 -3.42
C LYS A 495 23.99 -40.88 -2.84
N ILE A 496 25.11 -40.46 -2.30
CA ILE A 496 25.35 -39.16 -1.69
C ILE A 496 26.33 -38.40 -2.59
N PRO A 497 25.94 -37.25 -3.16
CA PRO A 497 26.83 -36.48 -4.02
C PRO A 497 27.97 -35.86 -3.22
N ALA A 498 29.12 -35.67 -3.86
CA ALA A 498 30.26 -34.99 -3.23
C ALA A 498 29.97 -33.51 -2.93
N THR A 499 29.23 -32.87 -3.82
CA THR A 499 28.79 -31.48 -3.71
C THR A 499 27.26 -31.47 -3.71
N PRO A 500 26.61 -30.74 -2.80
CA PRO A 500 25.16 -30.58 -2.79
C PRO A 500 24.59 -30.24 -4.17
N THR A 501 23.60 -31.01 -4.63
CA THR A 501 22.88 -30.72 -5.86
C THR A 501 21.47 -30.19 -5.60
N ILE A 502 20.93 -30.45 -4.40
CA ILE A 502 19.62 -29.99 -3.93
C ILE A 502 19.79 -29.38 -2.53
N PHE A 503 19.21 -28.19 -2.35
CA PHE A 503 19.09 -27.50 -1.08
C PHE A 503 17.62 -27.42 -0.68
N THR A 504 17.26 -28.03 0.44
CA THR A 504 15.92 -27.98 1.02
C THR A 504 15.92 -27.01 2.21
N PHE A 505 15.02 -26.04 2.16
CA PHE A 505 14.77 -25.07 3.20
C PHE A 505 13.50 -25.44 3.92
N THR A 506 13.60 -25.79 5.21
CA THR A 506 12.45 -26.06 6.08
C THR A 506 12.36 -24.93 7.10
N GLY A 507 11.23 -24.26 7.17
CA GLY A 507 11.08 -23.06 7.97
C GLY A 507 9.71 -22.88 8.59
N ARG A 508 9.58 -21.75 9.31
CA ARG A 508 8.38 -21.38 10.04
C ARG A 508 8.00 -19.92 9.84
N GLY A 509 6.70 -19.64 9.90
CA GLY A 509 6.13 -18.30 9.73
C GLY A 509 6.20 -17.77 8.30
N TRP A 510 5.47 -16.70 8.06
CA TRP A 510 5.37 -16.03 6.77
C TRP A 510 5.33 -14.51 6.91
N GLY A 511 6.34 -13.86 6.33
CA GLY A 511 6.51 -12.41 6.39
C GLY A 511 7.82 -11.97 7.03
N HIS A 512 7.91 -10.68 7.37
CA HIS A 512 9.12 -10.07 7.93
C HIS A 512 9.25 -10.23 9.45
N ALA A 513 8.19 -10.69 10.13
CA ALA A 513 8.15 -10.97 11.57
C ALA A 513 8.33 -9.76 12.51
N VAL A 514 8.28 -8.53 12.01
CA VAL A 514 8.40 -7.30 12.83
C VAL A 514 7.02 -6.77 13.18
N GLY A 515 6.76 -6.52 14.47
CA GLY A 515 5.49 -5.98 14.95
C GLY A 515 4.42 -7.06 15.11
N MET A 516 3.21 -6.79 14.63
CA MET A 516 2.03 -7.62 14.89
C MET A 516 1.90 -8.82 13.92
N SER A 517 1.77 -10.03 14.46
CA SER A 517 1.33 -11.20 13.68
C SER A 517 -0.19 -11.18 13.51
N GLN A 518 -0.67 -11.34 12.29
CA GLN A 518 -2.10 -11.44 12.00
C GLN A 518 -2.70 -12.73 12.57
N GLU A 519 -2.01 -13.86 12.40
CA GLU A 519 -2.44 -15.15 12.94
C GLU A 519 -2.41 -15.17 14.47
N GLY A 520 -1.37 -14.61 15.09
CA GLY A 520 -1.33 -14.50 16.54
C GLY A 520 -2.33 -13.49 17.12
N ALA A 521 -2.62 -12.38 16.41
CA ALA A 521 -3.70 -11.46 16.79
C ALA A 521 -5.08 -12.14 16.77
N LYS A 522 -5.36 -13.00 15.78
CA LYS A 522 -6.56 -13.86 15.76
C LYS A 522 -6.57 -14.80 16.96
N GLY A 523 -5.44 -15.45 17.24
CA GLY A 523 -5.26 -16.33 18.39
C GLY A 523 -5.56 -15.64 19.71
N MET A 524 -4.97 -14.47 19.95
CA MET A 524 -5.21 -13.65 21.13
C MET A 524 -6.68 -13.25 21.24
N ALA A 525 -7.28 -12.74 20.17
CA ALA A 525 -8.68 -12.34 20.18
C ALA A 525 -9.62 -13.51 20.52
N ASN A 526 -9.34 -14.71 19.99
CA ASN A 526 -10.08 -15.94 20.32
C ASN A 526 -9.90 -16.39 21.78
N ASN A 527 -8.81 -15.97 22.44
CA ASN A 527 -8.54 -16.19 23.86
C ASN A 527 -9.08 -15.05 24.75
N GLY A 528 -9.89 -14.13 24.21
CA GLY A 528 -10.60 -13.11 24.97
C GLY A 528 -9.88 -11.77 25.12
N TYR A 529 -8.67 -11.63 24.56
CA TYR A 529 -7.93 -10.37 24.58
C TYR A 529 -8.59 -9.29 23.72
N LYS A 530 -8.57 -8.06 24.21
CA LYS A 530 -9.05 -6.86 23.50
C LYS A 530 -8.02 -6.33 22.53
N TYR A 531 -8.47 -5.56 21.54
CA TYR A 531 -7.61 -5.05 20.47
C TYR A 531 -6.42 -4.20 20.95
N ASP A 532 -6.62 -3.42 22.02
CA ASP A 532 -5.57 -2.62 22.66
C ASP A 532 -4.57 -3.49 23.43
N GLU A 533 -5.01 -4.57 24.07
CA GLU A 533 -4.14 -5.58 24.67
C GLU A 533 -3.32 -6.35 23.62
N ILE A 534 -3.94 -6.69 22.48
CA ILE A 534 -3.26 -7.31 21.33
C ILE A 534 -2.16 -6.39 20.82
N LEU A 535 -2.47 -5.11 20.57
CA LEU A 535 -1.49 -4.14 20.10
C LEU A 535 -0.40 -3.89 21.14
N GLY A 536 -0.75 -3.81 22.43
CA GLY A 536 0.20 -3.65 23.52
C GLY A 536 1.16 -4.85 23.67
N HIS A 537 0.71 -6.07 23.34
CA HIS A 537 1.57 -7.25 23.31
C HIS A 537 2.61 -7.18 22.19
N TYR A 538 2.20 -6.84 20.97
CA TYR A 538 3.12 -6.78 19.82
C TYR A 538 3.95 -5.50 19.74
N PHE A 539 3.53 -4.43 20.40
CA PHE A 539 4.24 -3.16 20.48
C PHE A 539 4.42 -2.75 21.95
N PRO A 540 5.32 -3.40 22.72
CA PRO A 540 5.46 -3.17 24.15
C PRO A 540 5.76 -1.71 24.51
N GLY A 541 5.04 -1.18 25.50
CA GLY A 541 5.22 0.21 25.96
C GLY A 541 4.53 1.26 25.08
N THR A 542 3.78 0.84 24.06
CA THR A 542 2.89 1.73 23.28
C THR A 542 1.50 1.83 23.93
N LYS A 543 0.70 2.77 23.43
CA LYS A 543 -0.72 2.95 23.82
C LYS A 543 -1.58 3.11 22.58
N VAL A 544 -2.81 2.62 22.63
CA VAL A 544 -3.85 3.00 21.67
C VAL A 544 -4.50 4.29 22.16
N GLU A 545 -4.46 5.33 21.34
CA GLU A 545 -4.98 6.66 21.69
C GLU A 545 -5.85 7.21 20.56
N LYS A 546 -7.00 7.79 20.92
CA LYS A 546 -7.82 8.56 19.99
C LYS A 546 -7.17 9.91 19.72
N LYS A 547 -6.89 10.22 18.46
CA LYS A 547 -6.15 11.43 18.02
C LYS A 547 -6.92 12.38 17.13
N TYR A 548 -8.10 11.98 16.64
CA TYR A 548 -9.01 12.83 15.88
C TYR A 548 -10.45 12.30 15.90
#